data_AF-A0A0S8BC82-F1
#
_entry.id   AF-A0A0S8BC82-F1
#
_cell.length_a   1.000
_cell.length_b   1.000
_cell.length_c   1.000
_cell.angle_alpha   90.00
_cell.angle_beta   90.00
_cell.angle_gamma   90.00
#
_symmetry.space_group_name_H-M   'P 1'
#
loop_
_entity.id
_entity.type
_entity.pdbx_description
1 polymer ?
#
loop_
_entity_poly.entity_id
_entity_poly.type
_entity_poly.pdbx_seq_one_letter_code
_entity_poly.pdbx_strand_id
1 'polypeptide(L)'
;MLFAFAAVYGVAHGGFFTVMSPTVAEFFGTRVHGVLFGTVLMFGSIGGAIGPLAAGAVFDATGSYRLAFGALLGLALVGLALVSRLPPMRGPRAAVAAP
;
A
#
# COMPACT_ATOMS: atom_id res chain seq x y z
N MET A 1 3.05 5.24 -23.97
CA MET A 1 3.52 5.12 -22.58
C MET A 1 2.40 4.85 -21.58
N LEU A 2 1.24 5.51 -21.67
CA LEU A 2 0.12 5.29 -20.74
C LEU A 2 -0.34 3.84 -20.62
N PHE A 3 -0.46 3.09 -21.71
CA PHE A 3 -0.83 1.66 -21.65
C PHE A 3 0.21 0.79 -20.95
N ALA A 4 1.50 1.05 -21.17
CA ALA A 4 2.58 0.34 -20.46
C ALA A 4 2.55 0.67 -18.96
N PHE A 5 2.36 1.95 -18.61
CA PHE A 5 2.13 2.37 -17.23
C PHE A 5 0.91 1.67 -16.63
N ALA A 6 -0.22 1.65 -17.33
CA ALA A 6 -1.46 1.02 -16.85
C ALA A 6 -1.27 -0.49 -16.60
N ALA A 7 -0.52 -1.19 -17.45
CA ALA A 7 -0.19 -2.60 -17.26
C ALA A 7 0.65 -2.81 -15.99
N VAL A 8 1.73 -2.03 -15.81
CA VAL A 8 2.60 -2.12 -14.63
C VAL A 8 1.84 -1.74 -13.36
N TYR A 9 1.12 -0.62 -13.40
CA TYR A 9 0.33 -0.13 -12.28
C TYR A 9 -0.77 -1.12 -11.91
N GLY A 10 -1.49 -1.69 -12.89
CA GLY A 10 -2.55 -2.66 -12.64
C GLY A 10 -2.04 -3.90 -11.91
N VAL A 11 -0.92 -4.47 -12.35
CA VAL A 11 -0.29 -5.62 -11.68
C VAL A 11 0.18 -5.25 -10.28
N ALA A 12 0.89 -4.13 -10.13
CA ALA A 12 1.41 -3.68 -8.83
C ALA A 12 0.29 -3.38 -7.83
N HIS A 13 -0.74 -2.68 -8.27
CA HIS A 13 -1.87 -2.26 -7.44
C HIS A 13 -2.78 -3.44 -7.08
N GLY A 14 -3.07 -4.32 -8.03
CA GLY A 14 -3.83 -5.55 -7.77
C GLY A 14 -3.08 -6.50 -6.82
N GLY A 15 -1.76 -6.65 -7.01
CA GLY A 15 -0.87 -7.40 -6.13
C GLY A 15 -0.86 -6.85 -4.70
N PHE A 16 -0.75 -5.53 -4.55
CA PHE A 16 -0.77 -4.86 -3.25
C PHE A 16 -2.04 -5.18 -2.44
N PHE A 17 -3.22 -5.08 -3.06
CA PHE A 17 -4.48 -5.39 -2.37
C PHE A 17 -4.64 -6.88 -2.06
N THR A 18 -4.11 -7.77 -2.89
CA THR A 18 -4.19 -9.22 -2.65
C THR A 18 -3.30 -9.67 -1.49
N VAL A 19 -2.10 -9.10 -1.33
CA VAL A 19 -1.17 -9.51 -0.27
C VAL A 19 -1.46 -8.85 1.08
N MET A 20 -2.12 -7.69 1.11
CA MET A 20 -2.30 -6.90 2.35
C MET A 20 -2.99 -7.67 3.48
N SER A 21 -4.13 -8.30 3.20
CA SER A 21 -4.89 -9.08 4.20
C SER A 21 -4.09 -10.27 4.75
N PRO A 22 -3.54 -11.19 3.92
CA PRO A 22 -2.74 -12.29 4.45
C PRO A 22 -1.48 -11.81 5.19
N THR A 23 -0.84 -10.72 4.76
CA THR A 23 0.30 -10.14 5.48
C THR A 23 -0.06 -9.70 6.90
N VAL A 24 -1.19 -9.00 7.09
CA VAL A 24 -1.64 -8.60 8.43
C VAL A 24 -1.95 -9.83 9.29
N ALA A 25 -2.60 -10.84 8.72
CA ALA A 25 -2.91 -12.08 9.44
C ALA A 25 -1.64 -12.86 9.83
N GLU A 26 -0.60 -12.86 9.00
CA GLU A 26 0.65 -13.58 9.26
C GLU A 26 1.50 -12.89 10.34
N PHE A 27 1.51 -11.56 10.40
CA PHE A 27 2.24 -10.82 11.44
C PHE A 27 1.52 -10.76 12.78
N PHE A 28 0.19 -10.66 12.79
CA PHE A 28 -0.59 -10.37 14.00
C PHE A 28 -1.60 -11.44 14.40
N GLY A 29 -1.77 -12.48 13.58
CA GLY A 29 -2.78 -13.51 13.77
C GLY A 29 -4.19 -13.04 13.37
N THR A 30 -5.16 -13.95 13.43
CA THR A 30 -6.53 -13.70 12.93
C THR A 30 -7.50 -13.13 13.97
N ARG A 31 -7.14 -13.18 15.28
CA ARG A 31 -8.05 -12.82 16.39
C ARG A 31 -8.57 -11.38 16.32
N VAL A 32 -7.71 -10.44 15.92
CA VAL A 32 -8.04 -9.00 15.78
C VAL A 32 -7.83 -8.51 14.34
N HIS A 33 -7.81 -9.44 13.38
CA HIS A 33 -7.47 -9.16 11.98
C HIS A 33 -8.40 -8.12 11.34
N GLY A 34 -9.71 -8.24 11.59
CA GLY A 34 -10.69 -7.30 11.04
C GLY A 34 -10.43 -5.85 11.48
N VAL A 35 -10.02 -5.63 12.74
CA VAL A 35 -9.68 -4.29 13.24
C VAL A 35 -8.41 -3.78 12.58
N LEU A 36 -7.34 -4.58 12.56
CA LEU A 36 -6.05 -4.15 11.98
C LEU A 36 -6.16 -3.89 10.48
N PHE A 37 -6.75 -4.82 9.73
CA PHE A 37 -6.96 -4.66 8.30
C PHE A 37 -7.91 -3.50 7.99
N GLY A 38 -8.98 -3.34 8.78
CA GLY A 38 -9.89 -2.20 8.67
C GLY A 38 -9.20 -0.86 8.92
N THR A 39 -8.29 -0.77 9.91
CA THR A 39 -7.47 0.42 10.15
C THR A 39 -6.60 0.74 8.94
N VAL A 40 -5.93 -0.25 8.34
CA VAL A 40 -5.12 -0.04 7.13
C VAL A 40 -5.99 0.49 5.97
N LEU A 41 -7.15 -0.12 5.74
CA LEU A 41 -8.09 0.35 4.70
C LEU A 41 -8.60 1.76 4.98
N MET A 42 -8.85 2.12 6.23
CA MET A 42 -9.31 3.46 6.61
C MET A 42 -8.27 4.54 6.26
N PHE A 43 -6.98 4.31 6.53
CA PHE A 43 -5.92 5.19 6.06
C PHE A 43 -5.82 5.24 4.53
N GLY A 44 -6.00 4.09 3.86
CA GLY A 44 -6.08 4.02 2.41
C GLY A 44 -7.22 4.88 1.83
N SER A 45 -8.40 4.84 2.44
CA SER A 45 -9.57 5.66 2.07
C SER A 45 -9.33 7.15 2.27
N ILE A 46 -8.67 7.55 3.36
CA ILE A 46 -8.25 8.94 3.55
C ILE A 46 -7.33 9.38 2.41
N GLY A 47 -6.33 8.57 2.08
CA GLY A 47 -5.43 8.83 0.95
C GLY A 47 -6.17 8.93 -0.38
N GLY A 48 -7.15 8.04 -0.63
CA GLY A 48 -7.99 8.05 -1.82
C GLY A 48 -8.90 9.27 -1.92
N ALA A 49 -9.37 9.81 -0.80
CA ALA A 49 -10.19 11.02 -0.77
C ALA A 49 -9.35 12.30 -0.93
N ILE A 50 -8.22 12.40 -0.24
CA ILE A 50 -7.38 13.60 -0.22
C ILE A 50 -6.48 13.67 -1.46
N GLY A 51 -5.99 12.54 -1.95
CA GLY A 51 -5.02 12.45 -3.04
C GLY A 51 -5.43 13.18 -4.32
N PRO A 52 -6.62 12.93 -4.88
CA PRO A 52 -7.10 13.63 -6.08
C PRO A 52 -7.26 15.14 -5.87
N LEU A 53 -7.76 15.57 -4.71
CA LEU A 53 -7.92 16.98 -4.37
C LEU A 53 -6.56 17.69 -4.28
N ALA A 54 -5.59 17.07 -3.60
CA ALA A 54 -4.24 17.61 -3.48
C ALA A 54 -3.51 17.64 -4.84
N ALA A 55 -3.63 16.58 -5.64
CA ALA A 55 -3.04 16.54 -6.98
C ALA A 55 -3.65 17.58 -7.92
N GLY A 56 -4.97 17.77 -7.84
CA GLY A 56 -5.68 18.82 -8.57
C GLY A 56 -5.22 20.21 -8.17
N ALA A 57 -5.16 20.51 -6.88
CA ALA A 57 -4.67 21.80 -6.38
C ALA A 57 -3.22 22.10 -6.81
N VAL A 58 -2.35 21.08 -6.83
CA VAL A 58 -0.98 21.22 -7.37
C VAL A 58 -1.01 21.53 -8.87
N PHE A 59 -1.87 20.86 -9.63
CA PHE A 59 -2.02 21.14 -11.05
C PHE A 59 -2.55 22.56 -11.30
N ASP A 60 -3.57 22.99 -10.56
CA ASP A 60 -4.15 24.33 -10.70
C ASP A 60 -3.13 25.43 -10.41
N ALA A 61 -2.24 25.21 -9.43
CA ALA A 61 -1.21 26.18 -9.06
C ALA A 61 0.02 26.18 -9.99
N THR A 62 0.33 25.07 -10.65
CA THR A 62 1.62 24.89 -11.37
C THR A 62 1.48 24.55 -12.85
N GLY A 63 0.27 24.23 -13.31
CA GLY A 63 -0.02 23.71 -14.65
C GLY A 63 0.57 22.31 -14.92
N SER A 64 1.05 21.58 -13.91
CA SER A 64 1.75 20.31 -14.10
C SER A 64 1.58 19.32 -12.94
N TYR A 65 1.47 18.03 -13.25
CA TYR A 65 1.45 16.95 -12.26
C TYR A 65 2.84 16.51 -11.78
N ARG A 66 3.92 17.10 -12.28
CA ARG A 66 5.30 16.65 -11.97
C ARG A 66 5.56 16.61 -10.46
N LEU A 67 5.15 17.64 -9.73
CA LEU A 67 5.32 17.70 -8.28
C LEU A 67 4.41 16.68 -7.56
N ALA A 68 3.16 16.54 -7.99
CA ALA A 68 2.23 15.57 -7.41
C ALA A 68 2.73 14.12 -7.57
N PHE A 69 3.14 13.73 -8.79
CA PHE A 69 3.70 12.40 -9.02
C PHE A 69 5.07 12.20 -8.36
N GLY A 70 5.89 13.25 -8.25
CA GLY A 70 7.14 13.20 -7.48
C GLY A 70 6.89 12.93 -5.99
N ALA A 71 5.88 13.56 -5.40
CA ALA A 71 5.49 13.30 -4.01
C ALA A 71 4.96 11.87 -3.81
N LEU A 72 4.11 11.37 -4.72
CA LEU A 72 3.62 9.99 -4.69
C LEU A 72 4.76 8.97 -4.83
N LEU A 73 5.75 9.24 -5.69
CA LEU A 73 6.96 8.42 -5.81
C LEU A 73 7.76 8.40 -4.50
N GLY A 74 7.95 9.57 -3.87
CA GLY A 74 8.60 9.68 -2.57
C GLY A 74 7.90 8.86 -1.49
N LEU A 75 6.57 8.97 -1.39
CA LEU A 75 5.77 8.16 -0.46
C LEU A 75 5.89 6.66 -0.73
N ALA A 76 5.87 6.25 -2.01
CA ALA A 76 6.05 4.85 -2.39
C ALA A 76 7.44 4.31 -2.00
N LEU A 77 8.50 5.10 -2.16
CA LEU A 77 9.86 4.73 -1.74
C LEU A 77 9.98 4.62 -0.22
N VAL A 78 9.35 5.52 0.53
CA VAL A 78 9.27 5.41 2.00
C VAL A 78 8.54 4.14 2.41
N GLY A 79 7.39 3.85 1.79
CA GLY A 79 6.65 2.60 2.03
C GLY A 79 7.49 1.36 1.74
N LEU A 80 8.18 1.34 0.59
CA LEU A 80 9.10 0.27 0.23
C LEU A 80 10.23 0.08 1.26
N ALA A 81 10.81 1.19 1.74
CA ALA A 81 11.86 1.16 2.75
C ALA A 81 11.37 0.68 4.13
N LEU A 82 10.10 0.94 4.48
CA LEU A 82 9.48 0.42 5.70
C LEU A 82 9.19 -1.07 5.57
N VAL A 83 8.61 -1.50 4.45
CA VAL A 83 8.29 -2.92 4.19
C VAL A 83 9.55 -3.77 4.12
N SER A 84 10.64 -3.28 3.52
CA SER A 84 11.90 -4.01 3.43
C SER A 84 12.60 -4.24 4.78
N ARG A 85 12.18 -3.52 5.83
CA ARG A 85 12.67 -3.67 7.20
C ARG A 85 11.78 -4.57 8.05
N LEU A 86 10.64 -5.04 7.53
CA LEU A 86 9.81 -5.98 8.25
C LEU A 86 10.55 -7.31 8.45
N PRO A 87 10.41 -7.96 9.63
CA PRO A 87 11.01 -9.26 9.84
C PRO A 87 10.44 -10.29 8.86
N PRO A 88 11.19 -11.37 8.54
CA PRO A 88 10.72 -12.42 7.66
C PRO A 88 9.36 -12.94 8.14
N MET A 89 8.41 -13.04 7.20
CA MET A 89 7.07 -13.54 7.54
C MET A 89 7.20 -14.98 8.08
N ARG A 90 6.56 -15.25 9.22
CA ARG A 90 6.58 -16.57 9.84
C ARG A 90 5.63 -17.47 9.07
N GLY A 91 6.16 -18.15 8.06
CA GLY A 91 5.36 -19.03 7.20
C GLY A 91 4.63 -20.15 7.97
N PRO A 92 3.66 -20.83 7.33
CA PRO A 92 2.73 -21.80 7.96
C PRO A 92 3.38 -22.93 8.78
N ARG A 93 4.69 -23.17 8.64
CA ARG A 93 5.44 -24.20 9.35
C ARG A 93 5.57 -23.96 10.86
N ALA A 94 5.39 -22.74 11.36
CA ALA A 94 5.44 -22.47 12.80
C ALA A 94 4.18 -22.93 13.55
N ALA A 95 3.03 -23.04 12.87
CA ALA A 95 1.76 -23.46 13.48
C ALA A 95 1.60 -24.99 13.56
N VAL A 96 2.32 -25.74 12.71
CA VAL A 96 2.27 -27.21 12.66
C VAL A 96 3.27 -27.87 13.62
N ALA A 97 4.23 -27.11 14.16
CA ALA A 97 5.31 -27.62 15.01
C ALA A 97 5.14 -27.32 16.52
N ALA A 98 3.97 -26.80 16.94
CA ALA A 98 3.67 -26.67 18.37
C ALA A 98 3.16 -28.05 18.89
N PRO A 99 3.82 -28.64 19.90
CA PRO A 99 3.39 -29.90 20.52
C PRO A 99 2.06 -29.76 21.28
#